data_AF-A0A090T7A3-F1
#
_entry.id   AF-A0A090T7A3-F1
#
_cell.length_a   1.000
_cell.length_b   1.000
_cell.length_c   1.000
_cell.angle_alpha   90.00
_cell.angle_beta   90.00
_cell.angle_gamma   90.00
#
_symmetry.space_group_name_H-M   'P 1'
#
loop_
_entity.id
_entity.type
_entity.pdbx_description
1 polymer ?
#
loop_
_entity_poly.entity_id
_entity_poly.type
_entity_poly.pdbx_seq_one_letter_code
_entity_poly.pdbx_strand_id
1 'polypeptide(L)'
;MYFLSSDGKYHYDASKIADAHAWCQKQVESALAANQDVVVANTFVRLWEMKAYKALAKRYQAELEIIVCRGCYPNIHGVSDDVIASMQKRWQD
;
A
#
# COMPACT_ATOMS: atom_id res chain seq x y z
N MET A 1 -0.18 -4.18 -10.90
CA MET A 1 -0.03 -4.61 -9.49
C MET A 1 1.02 -5.70 -9.43
N TYR A 2 1.87 -5.74 -8.41
CA TYR A 2 3.02 -6.67 -8.35
C TYR A 2 2.63 -8.16 -8.29
N PHE A 3 1.58 -8.49 -7.52
CA PHE A 3 1.09 -9.86 -7.34
C PHE A 3 0.01 -10.28 -8.35
N LEU A 4 -0.17 -9.52 -9.43
CA LEU A 4 -1.15 -9.85 -10.46
C LEU A 4 -0.45 -10.58 -11.60
N SER A 5 -0.90 -11.78 -11.93
CA SER A 5 -0.44 -12.51 -13.10
C SER A 5 -0.96 -11.90 -14.40
N SER A 6 -0.41 -12.34 -15.54
CA SER A 6 -0.83 -11.89 -16.87
C SER A 6 -2.28 -12.22 -17.21
N ASP A 7 -2.86 -13.24 -16.59
CA ASP A 7 -4.28 -13.60 -16.71
C ASP A 7 -5.19 -12.86 -15.70
N GLY A 8 -4.64 -11.88 -14.96
CA GLY A 8 -5.41 -11.04 -14.04
C GLY A 8 -5.71 -11.69 -12.68
N LYS A 9 -5.08 -12.80 -12.34
CA LYS A 9 -5.28 -13.46 -11.04
C LYS A 9 -4.30 -12.92 -9.99
N TYR A 10 -4.79 -12.79 -8.76
CA TYR A 10 -3.99 -12.34 -7.64
C TYR A 10 -3.30 -13.51 -6.96
N HIS A 11 -1.98 -13.44 -6.83
CA HIS A 11 -1.13 -14.47 -6.24
C HIS A 11 -0.19 -13.86 -5.21
N TYR A 12 -0.63 -13.82 -3.95
CA TYR A 12 0.20 -13.33 -2.85
C TYR A 12 1.36 -14.27 -2.56
N ASP A 13 2.55 -13.69 -2.37
CA ASP A 13 3.75 -14.39 -1.93
C ASP A 13 4.45 -13.54 -0.86
N ALA A 14 4.41 -14.02 0.38
CA ALA A 14 4.99 -13.33 1.53
C ALA A 14 6.50 -13.09 1.36
N SER A 15 7.21 -13.97 0.66
CA SER A 15 8.65 -13.84 0.44
C SER A 15 9.02 -12.63 -0.43
N LYS A 16 8.08 -12.15 -1.24
CA LYS A 16 8.28 -11.02 -2.17
C LYS A 16 7.68 -9.71 -1.68
N ILE A 17 7.26 -9.63 -0.42
CA ILE A 17 6.63 -8.41 0.12
C ILE A 17 7.58 -7.21 0.09
N ALA A 18 8.85 -7.42 0.40
CA ALA A 18 9.85 -6.36 0.30
C ALA A 18 9.97 -5.83 -1.14
N ASP A 19 10.03 -6.72 -2.12
CA ASP A 19 10.12 -6.37 -3.53
C ASP A 19 8.84 -5.68 -4.03
N ALA A 20 7.66 -6.15 -3.60
CA ALA A 20 6.38 -5.55 -3.91
C ALA A 20 6.30 -4.10 -3.39
N HIS A 21 6.80 -3.84 -2.19
CA HIS A 21 6.88 -2.49 -1.63
C HIS A 21 7.88 -1.61 -2.39
N ALA A 22 9.06 -2.14 -2.74
CA ALA A 22 10.05 -1.42 -3.54
C ALA A 22 9.50 -1.07 -4.94
N TRP A 23 8.82 -2.01 -5.58
CA TRP A 23 8.14 -1.80 -6.85
C TRP A 23 7.07 -0.70 -6.72
N CYS A 24 6.22 -0.78 -5.70
CA CYS A 24 5.17 0.23 -5.49
C CYS A 24 5.75 1.64 -5.30
N GLN A 25 6.82 1.79 -4.49
CA GLN A 25 7.50 3.07 -4.30
C GLN A 25 8.09 3.63 -5.61
N LYS A 26 8.69 2.77 -6.44
CA LYS A 26 9.23 3.16 -7.75
C LYS A 26 8.14 3.64 -8.71
N GLN A 27 6.97 2.99 -8.69
CA GLN A 27 5.83 3.41 -9.51
C GLN A 27 5.30 4.78 -9.08
N VAL A 28 5.20 5.03 -7.77
CA VAL A 28 4.81 6.34 -7.22
C VAL A 28 5.81 7.41 -7.63
N GLU A 29 7.11 7.16 -7.44
CA GLU A 29 8.16 8.10 -7.82
C GLU A 29 8.12 8.42 -9.33
N SER A 30 7.90 7.42 -10.17
CA SER A 30 7.79 7.60 -11.63
C SER A 30 6.58 8.44 -12.02
N ALA A 31 5.43 8.21 -11.39
CA ALA A 31 4.20 8.97 -11.63
C ALA A 31 4.35 10.44 -11.19
N LEU A 32 4.89 10.67 -9.98
CA LEU A 32 5.16 12.01 -9.48
C LEU A 32 6.20 12.76 -10.35
N ALA A 33 7.25 12.06 -10.82
CA ALA A 33 8.23 12.65 -11.74
C ALA A 33 7.62 13.03 -13.10
N ALA A 34 6.56 12.34 -13.52
CA ALA A 34 5.77 12.66 -14.71
C ALA A 34 4.66 13.69 -14.43
N ASN A 35 4.62 14.29 -13.24
CA ASN A 35 3.64 15.27 -12.80
C ASN A 35 2.19 14.73 -12.85
N GLN A 36 2.01 13.46 -12.49
CA GLN A 36 0.73 12.76 -12.45
C GLN A 36 0.26 12.55 -11.01
N ASP A 37 -1.07 12.56 -10.82
CA ASP A 37 -1.68 12.13 -9.57
C ASP A 37 -1.55 10.62 -9.38
N VAL A 38 -1.37 10.18 -8.13
CA VAL A 38 -1.18 8.76 -7.81
C VAL A 38 -1.85 8.39 -6.50
N VAL A 39 -2.56 7.26 -6.51
CA VAL A 39 -3.20 6.68 -5.33
C VAL A 39 -2.45 5.41 -4.92
N VAL A 40 -2.13 5.30 -3.63
CA VAL A 40 -1.48 4.12 -3.05
C VAL A 40 -2.43 3.45 -2.06
N ALA A 41 -2.98 2.30 -2.46
CA ALA A 41 -3.95 1.54 -1.66
C ALA A 41 -3.31 0.32 -0.97
N ASN A 42 -2.23 0.52 -0.22
CA ASN A 42 -1.70 -0.52 0.67
C ASN A 42 -2.42 -0.46 2.02
N THR A 43 -2.27 -1.51 2.83
CA THR A 43 -3.00 -1.65 4.10
C THR A 43 -2.58 -0.67 5.20
N PHE A 44 -1.34 -0.15 5.16
CA PHE A 44 -0.78 0.83 6.10
C PHE A 44 -1.31 0.72 7.54
N VAL A 45 -0.91 -0.33 8.25
CA VAL A 45 -1.33 -0.56 9.64
C VAL A 45 -0.60 0.38 10.60
N ARG A 46 0.62 0.81 10.26
CA ARG A 46 1.44 1.67 11.13
C ARG A 46 1.93 2.90 10.37
N LEU A 47 2.02 4.03 11.06
CA LEU A 47 2.38 5.32 10.44
C LEU A 47 3.75 5.32 9.76
N TRP A 48 4.71 4.53 10.27
CA TRP A 48 6.05 4.44 9.70
C TRP A 48 6.05 3.76 8.31
N GLU A 49 5.04 2.93 8.00
CA GLU A 49 4.90 2.26 6.69
C GLU A 49 4.64 3.28 5.58
N MET A 50 4.11 4.46 5.93
CA MET A 50 3.89 5.59 5.02
C MET A 50 5.11 6.51 4.84
N LYS A 51 6.21 6.29 5.57
CA LYS A 51 7.38 7.19 5.59
C LYS A 51 7.95 7.45 4.19
N ALA A 52 8.05 6.41 3.36
CA ALA A 52 8.56 6.53 1.99
C ALA A 52 7.69 7.46 1.13
N TYR A 53 6.37 7.30 1.19
CA TYR A 53 5.42 8.10 0.41
C TYR A 53 5.37 9.56 0.88
N LYS A 54 5.44 9.81 2.20
CA LYS A 54 5.58 11.17 2.75
C LYS A 54 6.85 11.87 2.24
N ALA A 55 7.96 11.13 2.15
CA ALA A 55 9.21 11.66 1.62
C ALA A 55 9.14 11.96 0.12
N LEU A 56 8.46 11.10 -0.67
CA LEU A 56 8.24 11.32 -2.09
C LEU A 56 7.34 12.54 -2.34
N ALA A 57 6.22 12.66 -1.63
CA ALA A 57 5.34 13.83 -1.76
C ALA A 57 6.09 15.14 -1.50
N LYS A 58 6.91 15.19 -0.43
CA LYS A 58 7.77 16.35 -0.15
C LYS A 58 8.80 16.63 -1.26
N ARG A 59 9.44 15.59 -1.80
CA ARG A 59 10.47 15.70 -2.85
C ARG A 59 9.92 16.30 -4.14
N TYR A 60 8.72 15.87 -4.53
CA TYR A 60 8.05 16.30 -5.76
C TYR A 60 7.07 17.45 -5.56
N GLN A 61 7.00 18.03 -4.35
CA GLN A 61 6.07 19.11 -3.98
C GLN A 61 4.59 18.75 -4.26
N ALA A 62 4.24 17.47 -4.13
CA ALA A 62 2.88 17.00 -4.30
C ALA A 62 2.05 17.25 -3.04
N GLU A 63 0.76 17.56 -3.22
CA GLU A 63 -0.21 17.53 -2.14
C GLU A 63 -0.41 16.07 -1.67
N LEU A 64 -0.48 15.88 -0.35
CA LEU A 64 -0.65 14.55 0.25
C LEU A 64 -1.95 14.52 1.05
N GLU A 65 -2.89 13.72 0.57
CA GLU A 65 -4.10 13.35 1.30
C GLU A 65 -3.98 11.92 1.84
N ILE A 66 -4.41 11.69 3.09
CA ILE A 66 -4.47 10.37 3.71
C ILE A 66 -5.93 10.04 3.99
N ILE A 67 -6.48 9.06 3.27
CA ILE A 67 -7.86 8.59 3.44
C ILE A 67 -7.84 7.27 4.22
N VAL A 68 -8.51 7.27 5.38
CA VAL A 68 -8.64 6.08 6.23
C VAL A 68 -9.98 5.38 5.96
N CYS A 69 -9.92 4.14 5.48
CA CYS A 69 -11.10 3.30 5.25
C CYS A 69 -11.63 2.72 6.57
N ARG A 70 -12.66 3.32 7.17
CA ARG A 70 -13.24 2.92 8.49
C ARG A 70 -14.43 1.94 8.41
N GLY A 71 -14.77 1.44 7.21
CA GLY A 71 -15.90 0.54 7.01
C GLY A 71 -15.60 -0.93 7.33
N CYS A 72 -16.65 -1.75 7.42
CA CYS A 72 -16.55 -3.21 7.49
C CYS A 72 -16.67 -3.78 6.06
N TYR A 73 -15.60 -4.41 5.57
CA TYR A 73 -15.54 -4.96 4.20
C TYR A 73 -15.25 -6.46 4.20
N PRO A 74 -15.77 -7.21 3.23
CA PRO A 74 -15.50 -8.63 3.11
C PRO A 74 -14.02 -8.89 2.77
N ASN A 75 -13.46 -9.92 3.39
CA ASN A 75 -12.12 -10.40 3.09
C ASN A 75 -12.16 -11.36 1.89
N ILE A 76 -11.86 -10.83 0.71
CA ILE A 76 -11.87 -11.59 -0.56
C ILE A 76 -10.51 -12.24 -0.89
N HIS A 77 -9.49 -12.04 -0.05
CA HIS A 77 -8.12 -12.53 -0.27
C HIS A 77 -7.72 -13.67 0.67
N GLY A 78 -8.66 -14.16 1.50
CA GLY A 78 -8.44 -15.32 2.37
C GLY A 78 -7.45 -15.07 3.52
N VAL A 79 -7.28 -13.82 3.94
CA VAL A 79 -6.45 -13.49 5.12
C VAL A 79 -7.10 -14.12 6.36
N SER A 80 -6.35 -14.79 7.25
CA SER A 80 -6.99 -15.40 8.43
C SER A 80 -7.46 -14.34 9.43
N ASP A 81 -8.48 -14.68 10.22
CA ASP A 81 -9.01 -13.80 11.28
C ASP A 81 -7.92 -13.41 12.29
N ASP A 82 -7.00 -14.32 12.61
CA ASP A 82 -5.86 -14.05 13.48
C ASP A 82 -4.93 -12.96 12.92
N VAL A 83 -4.70 -12.98 11.61
CA VAL A 83 -3.89 -11.94 10.94
C VAL A 83 -4.62 -10.61 10.97
N ILE A 84 -5.94 -10.59 10.69
CA ILE A 84 -6.76 -9.37 10.78
C ILE A 84 -6.75 -8.81 12.21
N ALA A 85 -6.95 -9.66 13.22
CA ALA A 85 -6.91 -9.24 14.63
C ALA A 85 -5.53 -8.70 15.03
N SER A 86 -4.44 -9.31 14.52
CA SER A 86 -3.08 -8.82 14.70
C SER A 86 -2.85 -7.45 14.06
N MET A 87 -3.37 -7.24 12.83
CA MET A 87 -3.33 -5.94 12.16
C MET A 87 -4.10 -4.88 12.96
N GLN A 88 -5.31 -5.19 13.43
CA GLN A 88 -6.12 -4.28 14.24
C GLN A 88 -5.42 -3.86 15.54
N LYS A 89 -4.81 -4.81 16.27
CA LYS A 89 -4.04 -4.52 17.49
C LYS A 89 -2.83 -3.60 17.26
N ARG A 90 -2.30 -3.60 16.05
CA ARG A 90 -1.11 -2.82 15.66
C ARG A 90 -1.45 -1.47 15.03
N TRP A 91 -2.75 -1.18 14.81
CA TRP A 91 -3.23 0.02 14.15
C TRP A 91 -2.72 1.30 14.83
N GLN A 92 -2.41 2.32 14.03
CA GLN A 92 -2.01 3.66 14.49
C GLN A 92 -2.73 4.73 13.67
N ASP A 93 -3.41 5.66 14.36
CA ASP A 93 -3.95 6.91 13.79
C ASP A 93 -2.94 8.06 13.93
#